data_AF-A0A8T3NFC3-F1
#
_entry.id   AF-A0A8T3NFC3-F1
#
_cell.length_a   1.000
_cell.length_b   1.000
_cell.length_c   1.000
_cell.angle_alpha   90.00
_cell.angle_beta   90.00
_cell.angle_gamma   90.00
#
_symmetry.space_group_name_H-M   'P 1'
#
loop_
_entity.id
_entity.type
_entity.pdbx_description
1 polymer ?
#
loop_
_entity_poly.entity_id
_entity_poly.type
_entity_poly.pdbx_seq_one_letter_code
_entity_poly.pdbx_strand_id
1 'polypeptide(L)'
;MATQTQTGTRTEQWYELAQQLRVDSIRATTAAGSGHPTSSMSAADLAAVLIANHLRYDFDHPEHPNNDHLILSKGHASPLLYAVFKAVGAISDEELLSLRKLGSRLEGHPTPALPWVDIASGSLGQGLPIGVGIALAGKRLEHAPYRVWVILGDSEMAEGSVWEAMARASDEGLGNLIGILDVNRLGQRGPTALEWNTRAYAQRARAFGWQAIEIDGHDLEEIDRAYAEAADSADQPT
;
A
#
# COMPACT_ATOMS: atom_id res chain seq x y z
N MET A 1 -34.23 25.01 -3.63
CA MET A 1 -34.08 23.96 -2.60
C MET A 1 -32.60 23.69 -2.49
N ALA A 2 -31.97 24.10 -1.40
CA ALA A 2 -30.55 23.83 -1.17
C ALA A 2 -30.40 22.35 -0.84
N THR A 3 -29.75 21.60 -1.74
CA THR A 3 -29.34 20.22 -1.51
C THR A 3 -28.31 20.26 -0.39
N GLN A 4 -28.71 19.90 0.83
CA GLN A 4 -27.76 19.64 1.90
C GLN A 4 -26.96 18.41 1.50
N THR A 5 -25.73 18.61 1.03
CA THR A 5 -24.76 17.53 0.91
C THR A 5 -24.53 17.00 2.31
N GLN A 6 -25.07 15.81 2.62
CA GLN A 6 -24.74 15.13 3.86
C GLN A 6 -23.25 14.78 3.81
N THR A 7 -22.42 15.59 4.47
CA THR A 7 -21.04 15.22 4.76
C THR A 7 -21.08 14.16 5.85
N GLY A 8 -20.96 12.89 5.47
CA GLY A 8 -20.80 11.79 6.41
C GLY A 8 -19.57 12.00 7.31
N THR A 9 -19.51 11.26 8.41
CA THR A 9 -18.33 11.26 9.28
C THR A 9 -17.09 10.81 8.51
N ARG A 10 -15.89 11.16 8.98
CA ARG A 10 -14.63 10.74 8.34
C ARG A 10 -14.55 9.22 8.21
N THR A 11 -14.98 8.49 9.24
CA THR A 11 -15.06 7.02 9.24
C THR A 11 -16.03 6.49 8.17
N GLU A 12 -17.18 7.13 7.97
CA GLU A 12 -18.11 6.78 6.87
C GLU A 12 -17.47 7.00 5.49
N GLN A 13 -16.71 8.08 5.31
CA GLN A 13 -16.01 8.34 4.04
C GLN A 13 -14.95 7.27 3.74
N TRP A 14 -14.16 6.87 4.74
CA TRP A 14 -13.20 5.77 4.60
C TRP A 14 -13.88 4.45 4.29
N TYR A 15 -14.99 4.16 4.98
CA TYR A 15 -15.76 2.94 4.74
C TYR A 15 -16.27 2.87 3.30
N GLU A 16 -16.91 3.94 2.82
CA GLU A 16 -17.44 4.02 1.45
C GLU A 16 -16.33 3.90 0.41
N LEU A 17 -15.20 4.58 0.63
CA LEU A 17 -14.03 4.44 -0.25
C LEU A 17 -13.55 2.99 -0.27
N ALA A 18 -13.40 2.35 0.89
CA ALA A 18 -12.97 0.96 0.95
C ALA A 18 -13.97 0.00 0.26
N GLN A 19 -15.28 0.26 0.35
CA GLN A 19 -16.29 -0.51 -0.41
C GLN A 19 -16.11 -0.30 -1.92
N GLN A 20 -15.92 0.94 -2.36
CA GLN A 20 -15.66 1.26 -3.77
C GLN A 20 -14.41 0.53 -4.29
N LEU A 21 -13.31 0.54 -3.54
CA LEU A 21 -12.06 -0.14 -3.90
C LEU A 21 -12.25 -1.67 -4.06
N ARG A 22 -13.04 -2.29 -3.17
CA ARG A 22 -13.40 -3.72 -3.28
C ARG A 22 -14.22 -4.01 -4.53
N VAL A 23 -15.27 -3.22 -4.75
CA VAL A 23 -16.17 -3.38 -5.91
C VAL A 23 -15.39 -3.24 -7.21
N ASP A 24 -14.54 -2.22 -7.33
CA ASP A 24 -13.75 -1.98 -8.52
C ASP A 24 -12.71 -3.06 -8.77
N SER A 25 -12.07 -3.58 -7.72
CA SER A 25 -11.16 -4.72 -7.82
C SER A 25 -11.87 -5.96 -8.38
N ILE A 26 -13.09 -6.25 -7.93
CA ILE A 26 -13.91 -7.36 -8.46
C ILE A 26 -14.30 -7.09 -9.92
N ARG A 27 -14.79 -5.88 -10.23
CA ARG A 27 -15.23 -5.50 -11.58
C ARG A 27 -14.11 -5.62 -12.60
N ALA A 28 -12.95 -5.03 -12.31
CA ALA A 28 -11.80 -5.04 -13.20
C ALA A 28 -11.28 -6.46 -13.46
N THR A 29 -11.12 -7.27 -12.41
CA THR A 29 -10.63 -8.65 -12.55
C THR A 29 -11.63 -9.57 -13.25
N THR A 30 -12.92 -9.34 -13.05
CA THR A 30 -14.00 -10.06 -13.75
C THR A 30 -14.03 -9.69 -15.22
N ALA A 31 -13.94 -8.40 -15.57
CA ALA A 31 -13.86 -7.93 -16.94
C ALA A 31 -12.62 -8.47 -17.68
N ALA A 32 -11.50 -8.62 -16.97
CA ALA A 32 -10.26 -9.19 -17.49
C ALA A 32 -10.29 -10.74 -17.59
N GLY A 33 -11.25 -11.41 -16.95
CA GLY A 33 -11.28 -12.87 -16.81
C GLY A 33 -10.12 -13.45 -16.01
N SER A 34 -9.36 -12.62 -15.30
CA SER A 34 -8.19 -13.01 -14.49
C SER A 34 -7.79 -11.91 -13.50
N GLY A 35 -7.06 -12.26 -12.45
CA GLY A 35 -6.54 -11.31 -11.46
C GLY A 35 -6.69 -11.81 -10.02
N HIS A 36 -6.46 -10.94 -9.05
CA HIS A 36 -6.40 -11.28 -7.63
C HIS A 36 -7.34 -10.39 -6.80
N PRO A 37 -8.68 -10.52 -6.96
CA PRO A 37 -9.63 -9.68 -6.24
C PRO A 37 -9.54 -9.90 -4.72
N THR A 38 -9.34 -11.12 -4.24
CA THR A 38 -9.24 -11.41 -2.79
C THR A 38 -8.03 -10.72 -2.15
N SER A 39 -6.86 -10.77 -2.80
CA SER A 39 -5.66 -10.05 -2.35
C SER A 39 -5.84 -8.53 -2.40
N SER A 40 -6.71 -8.01 -3.28
CA SER A 40 -7.01 -6.58 -3.37
C SER A 40 -7.96 -6.16 -2.25
N MET A 41 -8.96 -6.98 -1.94
CA MET A 41 -9.98 -6.68 -0.92
C MET A 41 -9.44 -6.73 0.51
N SER A 42 -8.43 -7.55 0.80
CA SER A 42 -7.82 -7.62 2.15
C SER A 42 -7.15 -6.31 2.56
N ALA A 43 -6.59 -5.57 1.60
CA ALA A 43 -5.90 -4.31 1.85
C ALA A 43 -6.75 -3.06 1.54
N ALA A 44 -8.05 -3.22 1.29
CA ALA A 44 -8.91 -2.11 0.85
C ALA A 44 -9.11 -1.04 1.94
N ASP A 45 -9.29 -1.44 3.20
CA ASP A 45 -9.45 -0.49 4.31
C ASP A 45 -8.14 0.24 4.61
N LEU A 46 -7.02 -0.49 4.63
CA LEU A 46 -5.67 0.06 4.76
C LEU A 46 -5.40 1.13 3.68
N ALA A 47 -5.68 0.81 2.41
CA ALA A 47 -5.51 1.74 1.31
C ALA A 47 -6.48 2.93 1.40
N ALA A 48 -7.74 2.71 1.77
CA ALA A 48 -8.73 3.79 1.87
C ALA A 48 -8.33 4.85 2.89
N VAL A 49 -7.94 4.44 4.10
CA VAL A 49 -7.49 5.37 5.15
C VAL A 49 -6.18 6.06 4.74
N LEU A 50 -5.22 5.31 4.17
CA LEU A 50 -3.95 5.86 3.70
C LEU A 50 -4.18 6.97 2.67
N ILE A 51 -4.93 6.68 1.60
CA ILE A 51 -5.14 7.61 0.48
C ILE A 51 -5.97 8.83 0.89
N ALA A 52 -6.99 8.64 1.73
CA ALA A 52 -7.86 9.74 2.12
C ALA A 52 -7.19 10.73 3.09
N ASN A 53 -6.25 10.27 3.93
CA ASN A 53 -5.82 11.03 5.10
C ASN A 53 -4.31 11.14 5.33
N HIS A 54 -3.51 10.19 4.87
CA HIS A 54 -2.10 10.09 5.29
C HIS A 54 -1.10 10.23 4.13
N LEU A 55 -1.46 9.79 2.92
CA LEU A 55 -0.62 9.93 1.74
C LEU A 55 -0.65 11.38 1.23
N ARG A 56 0.49 12.07 1.28
CA ARG A 56 0.64 13.40 0.68
C ARG A 56 1.10 13.26 -0.76
N TYR A 57 0.17 13.23 -1.69
CA TYR A 57 0.46 13.02 -3.10
C TYR A 57 -0.42 13.92 -3.98
N ASP A 58 0.21 14.66 -4.89
CA ASP A 58 -0.50 15.35 -5.98
C ASP A 58 -0.60 14.42 -7.20
N PHE A 59 -1.79 13.85 -7.41
CA PHE A 59 -2.03 12.92 -8.52
C PHE A 59 -2.06 13.60 -9.89
N ASP A 60 -2.25 14.92 -9.94
CA ASP A 60 -2.19 15.71 -11.18
C ASP A 60 -0.73 16.08 -11.53
N HIS A 61 0.16 16.13 -10.53
CA HIS A 61 1.60 16.38 -10.67
C HIS A 61 2.43 15.26 -10.02
N PRO A 62 2.41 14.05 -10.60
CA PRO A 62 3.08 12.87 -10.03
C PRO A 62 4.60 13.03 -9.89
N GLU A 63 5.22 13.90 -10.67
CA GLU A 63 6.65 14.22 -10.64
C GLU A 63 7.06 15.16 -9.50
N HIS A 64 6.10 15.68 -8.71
CA HIS A 64 6.39 16.64 -7.67
C HIS A 64 7.35 16.02 -6.62
N PRO A 65 8.53 16.63 -6.37
CA PRO A 65 9.63 15.97 -5.64
C PRO A 65 9.36 15.78 -4.14
N ASN A 66 8.30 16.39 -3.60
CA ASN A 66 7.89 16.20 -2.21
C ASN A 66 6.67 15.29 -2.05
N ASN A 67 6.19 14.66 -3.13
CA ASN A 67 5.16 13.64 -3.03
C ASN A 67 5.68 12.48 -2.17
N ASP A 68 4.81 11.93 -1.31
CA ASP A 68 5.05 10.65 -0.67
C ASP A 68 5.15 9.55 -1.74
N HIS A 69 5.89 8.47 -1.46
CA HIS A 69 5.96 7.32 -2.34
C HIS A 69 5.03 6.22 -1.84
N LEU A 70 4.30 5.58 -2.75
CA LEU A 70 3.44 4.43 -2.45
C LEU A 70 3.86 3.22 -3.28
N ILE A 71 4.48 2.26 -2.61
CA ILE A 71 4.92 1.00 -3.22
C ILE A 71 3.95 -0.12 -2.84
N LEU A 72 3.25 -0.67 -3.83
CA LEU A 72 2.52 -1.92 -3.65
C LEU A 72 3.48 -3.11 -3.86
N SER A 73 4.17 -3.56 -2.80
CA SER A 73 5.13 -4.68 -2.86
C SER A 73 4.43 -6.00 -3.21
N LYS A 74 3.23 -6.22 -2.67
CA LYS A 74 2.31 -7.28 -3.10
C LYS A 74 1.64 -6.96 -4.44
N GLY A 75 2.43 -6.72 -5.50
CA GLY A 75 1.99 -6.15 -6.77
C GLY A 75 0.90 -6.95 -7.51
N HIS A 76 0.69 -8.22 -7.17
CA HIS A 76 -0.43 -9.00 -7.71
C HIS A 76 -1.81 -8.43 -7.32
N ALA A 77 -1.87 -7.62 -6.24
CA ALA A 77 -3.03 -6.82 -5.85
C ALA A 77 -3.16 -5.49 -6.64
N SER A 78 -2.56 -5.41 -7.83
CA SER A 78 -2.68 -4.25 -8.73
C SER A 78 -4.10 -3.73 -8.97
N PRO A 79 -5.19 -4.54 -8.97
CA PRO A 79 -6.54 -4.00 -9.09
C PRO A 79 -6.91 -3.02 -7.97
N LEU A 80 -6.38 -3.21 -6.75
CA LEU A 80 -6.56 -2.25 -5.64
C LEU A 80 -5.93 -0.90 -5.99
N LEU A 81 -4.69 -0.91 -6.47
CA LEU A 81 -3.97 0.32 -6.83
C LEU A 81 -4.66 1.05 -7.98
N TYR A 82 -5.18 0.32 -8.97
CA TYR A 82 -5.92 0.94 -10.07
C TYR A 82 -7.29 1.46 -9.62
N ALA A 83 -7.95 0.78 -8.68
CA ALA A 83 -9.16 1.30 -8.05
C ALA A 83 -8.89 2.60 -7.28
N VAL A 84 -7.73 2.72 -6.61
CA VAL A 84 -7.27 3.97 -5.99
C VAL A 84 -7.11 5.06 -7.05
N PHE A 85 -6.42 4.78 -8.16
CA PHE A 85 -6.27 5.76 -9.24
C PHE A 85 -7.61 6.22 -9.82
N LYS A 86 -8.60 5.33 -9.91
CA LYS A 86 -9.95 5.73 -10.31
C LYS A 86 -10.60 6.62 -9.23
N ALA A 87 -10.49 6.26 -7.96
CA ALA A 87 -11.11 6.99 -6.86
C ALA A 87 -10.57 8.43 -6.73
N VAL A 88 -9.29 8.65 -7.00
CA VAL A 88 -8.66 9.99 -7.01
C VAL A 88 -8.81 10.73 -8.34
N GLY A 89 -9.48 10.13 -9.34
CA GLY A 89 -9.73 10.76 -10.64
C GLY A 89 -8.59 10.66 -11.66
N ALA A 90 -7.50 9.96 -11.32
CA ALA A 90 -6.33 9.76 -12.17
C ALA A 90 -6.62 8.88 -13.41
N ILE A 91 -7.59 7.95 -13.32
CA ILE A 91 -8.06 7.14 -14.45
C ILE A 91 -9.58 7.10 -14.50
N SER A 92 -10.13 6.80 -15.68
CA SER A 92 -11.58 6.65 -15.88
C SER A 92 -12.10 5.25 -15.50
N ASP A 93 -13.42 5.12 -15.33
CA ASP A 93 -14.06 3.81 -15.14
C ASP A 93 -13.85 2.88 -16.36
N GLU A 94 -13.87 3.45 -17.57
CA GLU A 94 -13.60 2.70 -18.80
C GLU A 94 -12.16 2.17 -18.83
N GLU A 95 -11.19 3.01 -18.44
CA GLU A 95 -9.79 2.63 -18.38
C GLU A 95 -9.57 1.53 -17.33
N LEU A 96 -10.18 1.63 -16.14
CA LEU A 96 -10.13 0.57 -15.13
C LEU A 96 -10.57 -0.80 -15.70
N LEU A 97 -11.64 -0.82 -16.49
CA LEU A 97 -12.16 -2.05 -17.13
C LEU A 97 -11.31 -2.53 -18.33
N SER A 98 -10.19 -1.85 -18.62
CA SER A 98 -9.20 -2.28 -19.61
C SER A 98 -8.09 -3.15 -19.02
N LEU A 99 -8.09 -3.42 -17.70
CA LEU A 99 -7.13 -4.29 -17.00
C LEU A 99 -6.75 -5.52 -17.83
N ARG A 100 -5.44 -5.74 -18.04
CA ARG A 100 -4.84 -6.89 -18.74
C ARG A 100 -5.23 -7.04 -20.22
N LYS A 101 -5.95 -6.09 -20.83
CA LYS A 101 -6.18 -6.09 -22.28
C LYS A 101 -4.91 -5.68 -23.01
N LEU A 102 -4.69 -6.27 -24.19
CA LEU A 102 -3.58 -5.87 -25.06
C LEU A 102 -3.68 -4.38 -25.40
N GLY A 103 -2.61 -3.63 -25.16
CA GLY A 103 -2.54 -2.19 -25.38
C GLY A 103 -3.06 -1.33 -24.22
N SER A 104 -3.60 -1.93 -23.15
CA SER A 104 -3.85 -1.21 -21.91
C SER A 104 -2.54 -1.01 -21.15
N ARG A 105 -2.36 0.18 -20.55
CA ARG A 105 -1.27 0.42 -19.59
C ARG A 105 -1.56 -0.16 -18.19
N LEU A 106 -2.79 -0.61 -17.92
CA LEU A 106 -3.16 -1.31 -16.69
C LEU A 106 -2.81 -2.80 -16.81
N GLU A 107 -1.55 -3.10 -16.54
CA GLU A 107 -1.01 -4.46 -16.61
C GLU A 107 -1.41 -5.32 -15.40
N GLY A 108 -1.14 -6.64 -15.49
CA GLY A 108 -1.45 -7.59 -14.42
C GLY A 108 -0.70 -7.34 -13.11
N HIS A 109 0.41 -6.60 -13.16
CA HIS A 109 1.17 -6.07 -12.03
C HIS A 109 1.48 -4.59 -12.35
N PRO A 110 1.71 -3.71 -11.35
CA PRO A 110 2.02 -2.32 -11.59
C PRO A 110 3.33 -2.19 -12.36
N THR A 111 3.43 -1.21 -13.25
CA THR A 111 4.66 -0.86 -13.95
C THR A 111 4.82 0.66 -14.01
N PRO A 112 6.06 1.18 -14.14
CA PRO A 112 6.31 2.62 -14.29
C PRO A 112 5.79 3.23 -15.60
N ALA A 113 5.11 2.46 -16.45
CA ALA A 113 4.31 3.03 -17.54
C ALA A 113 3.13 3.87 -17.00
N LEU A 114 2.74 3.65 -15.75
CA LEU A 114 1.82 4.50 -15.00
C LEU A 114 2.64 5.56 -14.24
N PRO A 115 2.31 6.86 -14.38
CA PRO A 115 3.13 7.92 -13.79
C PRO A 115 3.10 7.94 -12.25
N TRP A 116 2.08 7.32 -11.63
CA TRP A 116 1.93 7.20 -10.18
C TRP A 116 2.57 5.94 -9.60
N VAL A 117 3.33 5.18 -10.40
CA VAL A 117 3.94 3.90 -10.01
C VAL A 117 5.45 4.02 -10.14
N ASP A 118 6.16 4.04 -9.02
CA ASP A 118 7.62 4.15 -8.99
C ASP A 118 8.32 2.92 -9.59
N ILE A 119 7.76 1.72 -9.32
CA ILE A 119 8.44 0.46 -9.59
C ILE A 119 7.51 -0.61 -10.17
N ALA A 120 8.09 -1.55 -10.90
CA ALA A 120 7.43 -2.81 -11.19
C ALA A 120 7.57 -3.77 -10.00
N SER A 121 6.45 -4.30 -9.49
CA SER A 121 6.41 -5.11 -8.26
C SER A 121 5.79 -6.51 -8.43
N GLY A 122 5.92 -7.09 -9.62
CA GLY A 122 5.40 -8.44 -9.89
C GLY A 122 6.15 -9.57 -9.16
N SER A 123 7.44 -9.37 -8.87
CA SER A 123 8.23 -10.30 -8.05
C SER A 123 8.10 -9.91 -6.58
N LEU A 124 7.54 -10.80 -5.76
CA LEU A 124 7.43 -10.57 -4.31
C LEU A 124 8.80 -10.35 -3.68
N GLY A 125 8.81 -9.60 -2.58
CA GLY A 125 9.99 -9.35 -1.76
C GLY A 125 10.91 -8.26 -2.28
N GLN A 126 10.56 -7.59 -3.38
CA GLN A 126 11.39 -6.53 -3.98
C GLN A 126 10.93 -5.11 -3.66
N GLY A 127 9.65 -4.91 -3.33
CA GLY A 127 9.13 -3.56 -3.07
C GLY A 127 9.74 -2.92 -1.82
N LEU A 128 9.88 -3.66 -0.71
CA LEU A 128 10.52 -3.12 0.50
C LEU A 128 12.01 -2.77 0.30
N PRO A 129 12.86 -3.64 -0.28
CA PRO A 129 14.24 -3.26 -0.62
C PRO A 129 14.34 -1.98 -1.45
N ILE A 130 13.46 -1.79 -2.43
CA ILE A 130 13.47 -0.56 -3.23
C ILE A 130 12.95 0.63 -2.42
N GLY A 131 11.92 0.44 -1.60
CA GLY A 131 11.43 1.45 -0.66
C GLY A 131 12.52 1.93 0.31
N VAL A 132 13.39 1.04 0.78
CA VAL A 132 14.59 1.41 1.56
C VAL A 132 15.51 2.34 0.75
N GLY A 133 15.73 2.04 -0.53
CA GLY A 133 16.52 2.89 -1.42
C GLY A 133 15.93 4.30 -1.60
N ILE A 134 14.62 4.38 -1.82
CA ILE A 134 13.90 5.67 -1.94
C ILE A 134 13.96 6.45 -0.63
N ALA A 135 13.66 5.81 0.50
CA ALA A 135 13.71 6.45 1.81
C ALA A 135 15.12 6.96 2.16
N LEU A 136 16.15 6.21 1.78
CA LEU A 136 17.56 6.60 1.93
C LEU A 136 17.91 7.82 1.05
N ALA A 137 17.43 7.87 -0.19
CA ALA A 137 17.62 9.01 -1.09
C ALA A 137 16.97 10.28 -0.51
N GLY A 138 15.71 10.17 -0.07
CA GLY A 138 14.99 11.26 0.59
C GLY A 138 15.72 11.80 1.82
N LYS A 139 16.23 10.90 2.66
CA LYS A 139 16.95 11.25 3.89
C LYS A 139 18.33 11.86 3.63
N ARG A 140 19.14 11.24 2.76
CA ARG A 140 20.59 11.54 2.64
C ARG A 140 20.98 12.41 1.45
N LEU A 141 20.19 12.42 0.39
CA LEU A 141 20.54 13.09 -0.87
C LEU A 141 19.64 14.28 -1.14
N GLU A 142 18.33 14.07 -1.06
CA GLU A 142 17.33 15.05 -1.47
C GLU A 142 16.93 15.97 -0.30
N HIS A 143 17.04 15.47 0.93
CA HIS A 143 16.54 16.13 2.15
C HIS A 143 15.06 16.52 2.01
N ALA A 144 14.29 15.66 1.33
CA ALA A 144 12.89 15.88 1.04
C ALA A 144 12.01 15.45 2.23
N PRO A 145 10.85 16.10 2.43
CA PRO A 145 9.99 15.83 3.57
C PRO A 145 9.08 14.60 3.36
N TYR A 146 9.23 13.88 2.24
CA TYR A 146 8.33 12.80 1.87
C TYR A 146 8.51 11.55 2.74
N ARG A 147 7.46 10.73 2.79
CA ARG A 147 7.47 9.39 3.37
C ARG A 147 7.35 8.34 2.27
N VAL A 148 7.84 7.14 2.58
CA VAL A 148 7.74 5.97 1.71
C VAL A 148 6.86 4.94 2.38
N TRP A 149 5.71 4.67 1.77
CA TRP A 149 4.72 3.70 2.23
C TRP A 149 4.84 2.43 1.39
N VAL A 150 5.04 1.29 2.04
CA VAL A 150 5.19 0.00 1.36
C VAL A 150 4.11 -0.96 1.86
N ILE A 151 3.22 -1.41 0.98
CA ILE A 151 2.20 -2.41 1.31
C ILE A 151 2.72 -3.80 0.93
N LEU A 152 2.88 -4.68 1.92
CA LEU A 152 3.40 -6.05 1.79
C LEU A 152 2.31 -7.08 2.08
N GLY A 153 2.52 -8.31 1.58
CA GLY A 153 1.75 -9.48 2.01
C GLY A 153 2.47 -10.30 3.10
N ASP A 154 1.72 -10.98 3.95
CA ASP A 154 2.27 -11.92 4.94
C ASP A 154 3.04 -13.11 4.32
N SER A 155 2.59 -13.59 3.16
CA SER A 155 3.30 -14.63 2.40
C SER A 155 4.59 -14.11 1.76
N GLU A 156 4.65 -12.82 1.44
CA GLU A 156 5.85 -12.16 0.91
C GLU A 156 6.96 -12.05 1.97
N MET A 157 6.62 -12.06 3.26
CA MET A 157 7.61 -12.11 4.36
C MET A 157 8.45 -13.40 4.39
N ALA A 158 8.15 -14.39 3.53
CA ALA A 158 9.01 -15.56 3.35
C ALA A 158 10.26 -15.24 2.51
N GLU A 159 10.25 -14.16 1.73
CA GLU A 159 11.40 -13.75 0.91
C GLU A 159 12.51 -13.18 1.79
N GLY A 160 13.74 -13.70 1.63
CA GLY A 160 14.91 -13.27 2.40
C GLY A 160 15.24 -11.79 2.22
N SER A 161 14.99 -11.25 1.03
CA SER A 161 15.22 -9.85 0.68
C SER A 161 14.42 -8.87 1.56
N VAL A 162 13.25 -9.27 2.05
CA VAL A 162 12.45 -8.46 2.98
C VAL A 162 13.22 -8.29 4.30
N TRP A 163 13.80 -9.36 4.83
CA TRP A 163 14.56 -9.32 6.08
C TRP A 163 15.88 -8.54 5.94
N GLU A 164 16.55 -8.67 4.80
CA GLU A 164 17.72 -7.85 4.46
C GLU A 164 17.36 -6.36 4.43
N ALA A 165 16.24 -6.01 3.81
CA ALA A 165 15.73 -4.64 3.77
C ALA A 165 15.35 -4.12 5.16
N MET A 166 14.69 -4.94 5.98
CA MET A 166 14.36 -4.57 7.36
C MET A 166 15.62 -4.26 8.18
N ALA A 167 16.63 -5.12 8.10
CA ALA A 167 17.90 -4.91 8.81
C ALA A 167 18.57 -3.60 8.35
N ARG A 168 18.59 -3.37 7.04
CA ARG A 168 19.21 -2.16 6.48
C ARG A 168 18.45 -0.88 6.84
N ALA A 169 17.12 -0.91 6.84
CA ALA A 169 16.30 0.24 7.20
C ALA A 169 16.52 0.70 8.65
N SER A 170 16.67 -0.26 9.57
CA SER A 170 16.95 0.03 10.97
C SER A 170 18.36 0.57 11.17
N ASP A 171 19.38 -0.05 10.55
CA ASP A 171 20.77 0.43 10.56
C ASP A 171 20.90 1.89 10.06
N GLU A 172 20.08 2.23 9.06
CA GLU A 172 20.02 3.57 8.47
C GLU A 172 19.08 4.55 9.21
N GLY A 173 18.36 4.08 10.24
CA GLY A 173 17.39 4.87 11.02
C GLY A 173 16.31 5.52 10.14
N LEU A 174 15.73 4.77 9.20
CA LEU A 174 14.81 5.31 8.20
C LEU A 174 13.40 5.56 8.78
N GLY A 175 13.22 6.58 9.61
CA GLY A 175 11.91 6.98 10.15
C GLY A 175 10.90 7.45 9.10
N ASN A 176 11.36 7.81 7.90
CA ASN A 176 10.50 8.13 6.77
C ASN A 176 10.00 6.90 5.99
N LEU A 177 10.33 5.67 6.41
CA LEU A 177 9.86 4.42 5.80
C LEU A 177 8.82 3.74 6.68
N ILE A 178 7.65 3.45 6.09
CA ILE A 178 6.54 2.77 6.74
C ILE A 178 6.17 1.50 5.96
N GLY A 179 6.22 0.35 6.64
CA GLY A 179 5.83 -0.95 6.12
C GLY A 179 4.45 -1.38 6.62
N ILE A 180 3.50 -1.57 5.71
CA ILE A 180 2.15 -2.04 6.02
C ILE A 180 2.06 -3.51 5.66
N LEU A 181 1.99 -4.38 6.67
CA LEU A 181 1.91 -5.82 6.47
C LEU A 181 0.46 -6.32 6.48
N ASP A 182 -0.06 -6.71 5.31
CA ASP A 182 -1.38 -7.35 5.17
C ASP A 182 -1.33 -8.82 5.59
N VAL A 183 -1.66 -9.08 6.86
CA VAL A 183 -1.76 -10.42 7.46
C VAL A 183 -3.14 -11.03 7.27
N ASN A 184 -3.45 -11.40 6.02
CA ASN A 184 -4.69 -12.10 5.68
C ASN A 184 -4.63 -13.63 5.87
N ARG A 185 -3.52 -14.15 6.44
CA ARG A 185 -3.22 -15.56 6.72
C ARG A 185 -2.94 -16.43 5.50
N LEU A 186 -3.24 -16.02 4.26
CA LEU A 186 -3.22 -16.92 3.10
C LEU A 186 -2.18 -16.49 2.07
N GLY A 187 -1.32 -17.42 1.69
CA GLY A 187 -0.52 -17.34 0.48
C GLY A 187 -1.27 -17.94 -0.73
N GLN A 188 -0.56 -18.11 -1.85
CA GLN A 188 -1.16 -18.61 -3.09
C GLN A 188 -1.72 -20.04 -2.98
N ARG A 189 -1.12 -20.91 -2.16
CA ARG A 189 -1.47 -22.35 -2.06
C ARG A 189 -2.03 -22.78 -0.71
N GLY A 190 -2.38 -21.84 0.17
CA GLY A 190 -2.91 -22.13 1.50
C GLY A 190 -2.37 -21.19 2.58
N PRO A 191 -2.53 -21.56 3.85
CA PRO A 191 -2.08 -20.75 4.98
C PRO A 191 -0.58 -20.46 4.96
N THR A 192 -0.21 -19.23 5.36
CA THR A 192 1.16 -18.82 5.63
C THR A 192 1.66 -19.44 6.94
N ALA A 193 2.98 -19.51 7.12
CA ALA A 193 3.58 -20.22 8.25
C ALA A 193 3.18 -19.68 9.64
N LEU A 194 2.81 -18.40 9.73
CA LEU A 194 2.39 -17.75 10.97
C LEU A 194 0.88 -17.51 11.05
N GLU A 195 0.14 -17.76 9.97
CA GLU A 195 -1.30 -17.50 9.89
C GLU A 195 -1.67 -16.10 10.44
N TRP A 196 -2.58 -16.00 11.42
CA TRP A 196 -2.95 -14.75 12.09
C TRP A 196 -2.12 -14.47 13.36
N ASN A 197 -0.96 -15.08 13.53
CA ASN A 197 -0.08 -14.79 14.66
C ASN A 197 0.65 -13.45 14.43
N THR A 198 -0.09 -12.35 14.42
CA THR A 198 0.41 -10.96 14.26
C THR A 198 1.49 -10.64 15.28
N ARG A 199 1.38 -11.19 16.49
CA ARG A 199 2.38 -11.03 17.55
C ARG A 199 3.74 -11.57 17.15
N ALA A 200 3.80 -12.71 16.44
CA ALA A 200 5.06 -13.24 15.94
C ALA A 200 5.66 -12.36 14.83
N TYR A 201 4.84 -11.80 13.95
CA TYR A 201 5.29 -10.82 12.96
C TYR A 201 5.85 -9.56 13.64
N ALA A 202 5.12 -8.99 14.61
CA ALA A 202 5.56 -7.82 15.37
C ALA A 202 6.85 -8.09 16.16
N GLN A 203 6.99 -9.26 16.78
CA GLN A 203 8.24 -9.65 17.46
C GLN A 203 9.41 -9.73 16.50
N ARG A 204 9.22 -10.29 15.30
CA ARG A 204 10.27 -10.32 14.27
C ARG A 204 10.62 -8.92 13.80
N ALA A 205 9.64 -8.05 13.54
CA ALA A 205 9.90 -6.67 13.15
C ALA A 205 10.72 -5.91 14.21
N ARG A 206 10.31 -6.00 15.49
CA ARG A 206 11.06 -5.40 16.61
C ARG A 206 12.47 -5.95 16.74
N ALA A 207 12.66 -7.26 16.52
CA ALA A 207 14.00 -7.87 16.55
C ALA A 207 14.92 -7.35 15.43
N PHE A 208 14.35 -6.89 14.31
CA PHE A 208 15.07 -6.21 13.23
C PHE A 208 15.15 -4.69 13.44
N GLY A 209 14.75 -4.18 14.62
CA GLY A 209 14.88 -2.78 15.00
C GLY A 209 13.84 -1.84 14.40
N TRP A 210 12.65 -2.36 14.08
CA TRP A 210 11.49 -1.59 13.66
C TRP A 210 10.55 -1.31 14.83
N GLN A 211 9.85 -0.18 14.79
CA GLN A 211 8.60 -0.04 15.52
C GLN A 211 7.59 -1.03 14.93
N ALA A 212 6.70 -1.58 15.76
CA ALA A 212 5.65 -2.46 15.27
C ALA A 212 4.35 -2.10 15.97
N ILE A 213 3.30 -1.88 15.19
CA ILE A 213 1.97 -1.53 15.69
C ILE A 213 1.02 -2.63 15.19
N GLU A 214 0.47 -3.39 16.13
CA GLU A 214 -0.53 -4.42 15.81
C GLU A 214 -1.92 -3.77 15.84
N ILE A 215 -2.71 -4.00 14.80
CA ILE A 215 -4.07 -3.47 14.65
C ILE A 215 -5.00 -4.53 14.05
N ASP A 216 -6.30 -4.34 14.22
CA ASP A 216 -7.29 -4.90 13.30
C ASP A 216 -7.22 -4.15 11.97
N GLY A 217 -6.76 -4.82 10.91
CA GLY A 217 -6.63 -4.25 9.56
C GLY A 217 -7.96 -3.89 8.88
N HIS A 218 -9.09 -4.10 9.55
CA HIS A 218 -10.42 -3.68 9.13
C HIS A 218 -11.09 -2.68 10.09
N ASP A 219 -10.45 -2.33 11.20
CA ASP A 219 -10.89 -1.23 12.07
C ASP A 219 -10.29 0.08 11.58
N LEU A 220 -11.11 0.90 10.95
CA LEU A 220 -10.69 2.15 10.30
C LEU A 220 -10.06 3.16 11.29
N GLU A 221 -10.48 3.14 12.56
CA GLU A 221 -9.93 4.04 13.56
C GLU A 221 -8.59 3.53 14.10
N GLU A 222 -8.41 2.21 14.24
CA GLU A 222 -7.09 1.64 14.56
C GLU A 222 -6.08 1.91 13.45
N ILE A 223 -6.47 1.78 12.18
CA ILE A 223 -5.63 2.10 11.02
C ILE A 223 -5.20 3.57 11.05
N ASP A 224 -6.14 4.50 11.23
CA ASP A 224 -5.86 5.94 11.28
C ASP A 224 -4.89 6.30 12.41
N ARG A 225 -5.11 5.75 13.61
CA ARG A 225 -4.22 5.95 14.76
C ARG A 225 -2.83 5.38 14.49
N ALA A 226 -2.72 4.19 13.91
CA ALA A 226 -1.44 3.56 13.61
C ALA A 226 -0.64 4.35 12.56
N TYR A 227 -1.29 4.86 11.52
CA TYR A 227 -0.62 5.70 10.51
C TYR A 227 -0.17 7.05 11.07
N ALA A 228 -0.97 7.66 11.95
CA ALA A 228 -0.56 8.88 12.66
C ALA A 228 0.67 8.61 13.56
N GLU A 229 0.66 7.53 14.34
CA GLU A 229 1.80 7.14 15.18
C GLU A 229 3.05 6.83 14.36
N ALA A 230 2.91 6.08 13.26
CA ALA A 230 4.02 5.76 12.37
C ALA A 230 4.64 7.00 11.72
N ALA A 231 3.81 8.00 11.38
CA ALA A 231 4.28 9.25 10.79
C ALA A 231 5.14 10.10 11.75
N ASP A 232 4.97 9.95 13.06
CA ASP A 232 5.71 10.71 14.08
C ASP A 232 7.08 10.11 14.42
N SER A 233 7.40 8.91 13.93
CA SER A 233 8.70 8.26 14.17
C SER A 233 9.81 8.88 13.30
N ALA A 234 10.74 9.61 13.92
CA ALA A 234 11.82 10.27 13.19
C ALA A 234 13.05 9.37 12.93
N ASP A 235 13.35 8.46 13.85
CA ASP A 235 14.66 7.79 13.92
C ASP A 235 14.60 6.26 13.70
N GLN A 236 13.41 5.68 13.58
CA GLN A 236 13.24 4.24 13.36
C GLN A 236 12.13 3.98 12.33
N PRO A 237 12.30 3.01 11.42
CA PRO A 237 11.22 2.60 10.52
C PRO A 237 10.07 1.94 11.31
N THR A 238 8.84 2.04 10.78
CA THR A 238 7.62 1.52 11.41
C THR A 238 6.92 0.49 10.54
#